data_AF-A0ABD5X507-F1
#
_entry.id   AF-A0ABD5X507-F1
#
_cell.length_a   1.000
_cell.length_b   1.000
_cell.length_c   1.000
_cell.angle_alpha   90.00
_cell.angle_beta   90.00
_cell.angle_gamma   90.00
#
_symmetry.space_group_name_H-M   'P 1'
#
loop_
_entity.id
_entity.type
_entity.pdbx_description
1 polymer ?
#
loop_
_entity_poly.entity_id
_entity_poly.type
_entity_poly.pdbx_seq_one_letter_code
_entity_poly.pdbx_strand_id
1 'polypeptide(L)'
;MKRRDVLRWTGMASALAVAGCISDDDGTDDTSGEGDGSTPTAEPTSTPEPTSTPEPTSTTESSDDEGTGEEESGGENGASGEFDYTDPVETVKAFVTAWQDGNIETMNFLAAEDGNFGQVQEADVEEVSSQAPTIEEVETVDEGEESASVEALLVLPDAEVPRSGTFELVAVDGEWRIHDLLPTGQKIAPSVNFDPDVDDGTMTLTHTDGDAVPADELFVRGKGLDRTGVWYELSDELGENDDVKAGHSLTIAVENEYTVSVVWDNGEYSATLSSAGGASASESAGESPVENYLADANNYDGTVEDFTGQDSVTIETGVDEPDYAYDPPAIRIDQGTEVTWQWVGGGAHSVTHEDGEFDSEILDSEGAEFSHTFDESGTYLYYCKPHKALGMKGAVVVE
;
A
#
# COMPACT_ATOMS: atom_id res chain seq x y z
N MET A 1 10.01 -9.16 -42.59
CA MET A 1 11.02 -8.95 -41.52
C MET A 1 11.07 -7.47 -41.20
N LYS A 2 10.13 -7.01 -40.38
CA LYS A 2 10.24 -5.71 -39.68
C LYS A 2 10.82 -6.02 -38.30
N ARG A 3 11.71 -5.14 -37.85
CA ARG A 3 12.55 -5.30 -36.66
C ARG A 3 11.66 -5.24 -35.41
N ARG A 4 11.96 -6.12 -34.45
CA ARG A 4 11.38 -6.14 -33.11
C ARG A 4 12.07 -5.05 -32.30
N ASP A 5 11.34 -4.01 -31.93
CA ASP A 5 11.73 -3.14 -30.83
C ASP A 5 11.15 -3.81 -29.57
N VAL A 6 11.96 -4.66 -28.95
CA VAL A 6 11.70 -5.22 -27.63
C VAL A 6 11.97 -4.11 -26.63
N LEU A 7 11.06 -3.94 -25.67
CA LEU A 7 11.18 -3.08 -24.50
C LEU A 7 12.63 -3.06 -24.00
N ARG A 8 13.32 -1.92 -24.13
CA ARG A 8 14.56 -1.70 -23.37
C ARG A 8 14.19 -1.11 -22.04
N TRP A 9 13.74 -1.96 -21.13
CA TRP A 9 13.66 -1.66 -19.71
C TRP A 9 15.06 -1.79 -19.09
N THR A 10 16.01 -0.99 -19.60
CA THR A 10 17.40 -0.96 -19.12
C THR A 10 17.59 0.06 -18.00
N GLY A 11 16.51 0.69 -17.52
CA GLY A 11 16.56 1.75 -16.50
C GLY A 11 16.64 1.26 -15.06
N MET A 12 16.10 0.07 -14.73
CA MET A 12 16.03 -0.38 -13.33
C MET A 12 17.18 -1.28 -12.88
N ALA A 13 18.00 -1.82 -13.79
CA ALA A 13 19.01 -2.84 -13.46
C ALA A 13 20.48 -2.47 -13.76
N SER A 14 20.86 -1.18 -13.76
CA SER A 14 22.29 -0.84 -13.93
C SER A 14 22.71 0.39 -13.14
N ALA A 15 23.04 0.18 -11.87
CA ALA A 15 24.04 1.00 -11.18
C ALA A 15 24.70 0.19 -10.06
N LEU A 16 25.60 -0.74 -10.40
CA LEU A 16 26.60 -1.24 -9.46
C LEU A 16 27.98 -1.41 -10.12
N ALA A 17 28.88 -0.55 -9.64
CA ALA A 17 30.35 -0.65 -9.55
C ALA A 17 31.23 -0.69 -10.82
N VAL A 18 32.00 0.39 -11.02
CA VAL A 18 33.47 0.30 -11.16
C VAL A 18 34.15 1.44 -10.40
N ALA A 19 34.87 1.08 -9.33
CA ALA A 19 35.93 1.90 -8.77
C ALA A 19 37.21 1.75 -9.61
N GLY A 20 38.00 2.83 -9.77
CA GLY A 20 39.44 2.72 -10.06
C GLY A 20 40.05 3.68 -11.07
N CYS A 21 40.45 4.86 -10.57
CA CYS A 21 41.69 5.60 -10.85
C CYS A 21 42.06 6.04 -12.29
N ILE A 22 42.18 7.36 -12.51
CA ILE A 22 43.47 7.98 -12.88
C ILE A 22 43.51 9.47 -12.49
N SER A 23 44.70 9.90 -12.07
CA SER A 23 45.05 11.18 -11.46
C SER A 23 45.34 12.32 -12.46
N ASP A 24 45.49 13.52 -11.86
CA ASP A 24 46.24 14.71 -12.30
C ASP A 24 45.57 15.65 -13.33
N ASP A 25 45.27 16.91 -12.98
CA ASP A 25 46.24 18.02 -13.01
C ASP A 25 45.61 19.38 -12.56
N ASP A 26 46.41 20.12 -11.81
CA ASP A 26 46.51 21.56 -11.51
C ASP A 26 45.33 22.57 -11.59
N GLY A 27 45.27 23.39 -10.54
CA GLY A 27 44.71 24.75 -10.63
C GLY A 27 44.52 25.43 -9.28
N THR A 28 45.59 25.99 -8.71
CA THR A 28 45.59 26.83 -7.51
C THR A 28 44.97 28.22 -7.73
N ASP A 29 44.80 28.90 -6.59
CA ASP A 29 44.65 30.34 -6.33
C ASP A 29 43.23 30.79 -5.94
N ASP A 30 42.94 31.03 -4.66
CA ASP A 30 43.39 32.08 -3.73
C ASP A 30 42.41 33.26 -3.61
N THR A 31 42.26 33.70 -2.36
CA THR A 31 41.81 35.00 -1.86
C THR A 31 40.31 35.31 -1.64
N SER A 32 40.03 35.40 -0.33
CA SER A 32 39.14 36.30 0.42
C SER A 32 38.82 37.68 -0.17
N GLY A 33 37.64 38.23 0.19
CA GLY A 33 37.43 39.68 0.23
C GLY A 33 36.00 40.15 0.43
N GLU A 34 35.65 40.50 1.67
CA GLU A 34 34.49 41.34 2.06
C GLU A 34 34.55 42.74 1.42
N GLY A 35 33.40 43.40 1.19
CA GLY A 35 33.40 44.83 0.85
C GLY A 35 32.08 45.44 0.35
N ASP A 36 31.39 46.09 1.28
CA ASP A 36 30.16 46.90 1.23
C ASP A 36 30.15 48.09 0.23
N GLY A 37 28.96 48.57 -0.20
CA GLY A 37 28.79 49.99 -0.54
C GLY A 37 27.75 50.45 -1.59
N SER A 38 26.50 50.66 -1.14
CA SER A 38 25.60 51.82 -1.42
C SER A 38 25.03 52.16 -2.83
N THR A 39 23.73 51.86 -3.02
CA THR A 39 22.53 52.73 -3.32
C THR A 39 22.62 54.08 -4.09
N PRO A 40 21.50 54.75 -4.47
CA PRO A 40 20.30 54.33 -5.23
C PRO A 40 19.93 55.36 -6.35
N THR A 41 18.89 55.13 -7.18
CA THR A 41 18.16 56.22 -7.87
C THR A 41 16.70 55.83 -8.12
N ALA A 42 15.82 56.81 -7.89
CA ALA A 42 14.38 56.69 -7.68
C ALA A 42 13.51 56.77 -8.94
N GLU A 43 12.32 56.18 -8.81
CA GLU A 43 10.99 56.46 -9.39
C GLU A 43 10.66 57.98 -9.56
N PRO A 44 9.63 58.42 -10.36
CA PRO A 44 8.22 58.00 -10.19
C PRO A 44 7.23 58.12 -11.39
N THR A 45 6.06 57.46 -11.29
CA THR A 45 4.72 58.10 -11.11
C THR A 45 3.54 57.26 -11.63
N SER A 46 2.52 57.21 -10.77
CA SER A 46 1.11 56.77 -10.89
C SER A 46 0.33 57.51 -12.01
N THR A 47 -0.87 57.14 -12.49
CA THR A 47 -2.18 56.85 -11.84
C THR A 47 -3.22 56.46 -12.97
N PRO A 48 -4.55 56.34 -12.75
CA PRO A 48 -5.36 55.11 -12.61
C PRO A 48 -6.43 54.87 -13.72
N GLU A 49 -7.26 53.84 -13.48
CA GLU A 49 -8.50 53.37 -14.14
C GLU A 49 -9.57 54.45 -14.48
N PRO A 50 -10.64 54.04 -15.21
CA PRO A 50 -11.92 53.97 -14.50
C PRO A 50 -12.82 52.74 -14.75
N THR A 51 -13.72 52.60 -13.78
CA THR A 51 -14.74 51.62 -13.41
C THR A 51 -15.99 51.47 -14.31
N SER A 52 -16.52 50.23 -14.32
CA SER A 52 -17.92 49.75 -14.13
C SER A 52 -19.08 50.19 -15.05
N THR A 53 -19.96 49.23 -15.42
CA THR A 53 -21.43 49.17 -15.16
C THR A 53 -22.10 47.94 -15.84
N PRO A 54 -23.20 47.34 -15.30
CA PRO A 54 -23.64 45.95 -15.56
C PRO A 54 -24.97 45.78 -16.36
N GLU A 55 -25.24 44.51 -16.73
CA GLU A 55 -26.50 43.75 -17.02
C GLU A 55 -27.65 44.33 -17.89
N PRO A 56 -28.43 43.46 -18.59
CA PRO A 56 -29.67 42.96 -17.99
C PRO A 56 -30.02 41.47 -18.25
N THR A 57 -30.80 40.93 -17.32
CA THR A 57 -31.49 39.63 -17.30
C THR A 57 -32.65 39.51 -18.30
N SER A 58 -33.03 38.28 -18.68
CA SER A 58 -34.44 37.87 -18.94
C SER A 58 -34.60 36.34 -19.07
N THR A 59 -35.50 35.83 -18.25
CA THR A 59 -36.11 34.49 -18.15
C THR A 59 -37.06 34.18 -19.31
N THR A 60 -37.34 32.90 -19.64
CA THR A 60 -38.69 32.33 -19.94
C THR A 60 -38.61 30.80 -20.14
N GLU A 61 -39.68 30.13 -19.70
CA GLU A 61 -39.91 28.71 -19.47
C GLU A 61 -40.48 27.92 -20.69
N SER A 62 -40.39 26.58 -20.57
CA SER A 62 -41.35 25.51 -20.95
C SER A 62 -41.64 25.12 -22.42
N SER A 63 -41.44 23.82 -22.74
CA SER A 63 -42.50 22.80 -22.99
C SER A 63 -42.12 21.73 -24.03
N ASP A 64 -42.22 20.47 -23.58
CA ASP A 64 -42.59 19.18 -24.20
C ASP A 64 -42.68 19.01 -25.74
N ASP A 65 -42.09 17.93 -26.30
CA ASP A 65 -42.74 17.01 -27.27
C ASP A 65 -41.93 15.71 -27.51
N GLU A 66 -42.59 14.67 -28.00
CA GLU A 66 -42.37 13.23 -27.79
C GLU A 66 -41.34 12.50 -28.70
N GLY A 67 -40.91 11.31 -28.27
CA GLY A 67 -41.02 10.11 -29.11
C GLY A 67 -39.77 9.48 -29.77
N THR A 68 -39.45 8.27 -29.29
CA THR A 68 -38.93 7.08 -30.01
C THR A 68 -37.50 7.09 -30.58
N GLY A 69 -36.61 6.40 -29.85
CA GLY A 69 -35.95 5.16 -30.30
C GLY A 69 -34.82 5.28 -31.30
N GLU A 70 -33.58 5.14 -30.82
CA GLU A 70 -32.47 4.54 -31.57
C GLU A 70 -31.69 3.62 -30.61
N GLU A 71 -31.60 2.35 -30.98
CA GLU A 71 -30.64 1.40 -30.42
C GLU A 71 -29.26 1.80 -30.95
N GLU A 72 -28.34 2.18 -30.06
CA GLU A 72 -26.92 2.22 -30.38
C GLU A 72 -26.22 1.18 -29.50
N SER A 73 -25.89 0.07 -30.14
CA SER A 73 -24.93 -0.91 -29.67
C SER A 73 -23.54 -0.27 -29.58
N GLY A 74 -22.94 -0.25 -28.39
CA GLY A 74 -21.58 0.24 -28.18
C GLY A 74 -20.82 -0.63 -27.19
N GLY A 75 -20.03 -1.57 -27.75
CA GLY A 75 -18.92 -2.34 -27.17
C GLY A 75 -18.77 -2.48 -25.65
N GLU A 76 -19.05 -3.67 -25.15
CA GLU A 76 -18.44 -4.23 -23.94
C GLU A 76 -16.91 -4.33 -24.18
N ASN A 77 -16.12 -3.42 -23.61
CA ASN A 77 -14.66 -3.56 -23.55
C ASN A 77 -14.28 -4.23 -22.22
N GLY A 78 -13.59 -5.37 -22.35
CA GLY A 78 -13.19 -6.25 -21.26
C GLY A 78 -12.09 -5.67 -20.38
N ALA A 79 -12.49 -4.80 -19.47
CA ALA A 79 -11.85 -4.67 -18.18
C ALA A 79 -12.84 -5.20 -17.15
N SER A 80 -12.46 -6.21 -16.36
CA SER A 80 -13.26 -6.65 -15.21
C SER A 80 -13.53 -5.42 -14.34
N GLY A 81 -14.79 -5.22 -13.94
CA GLY A 81 -15.25 -4.07 -13.13
C GLY A 81 -14.76 -4.10 -11.68
N GLU A 82 -13.50 -4.50 -11.47
CA GLU A 82 -12.84 -4.64 -10.18
C GLU A 82 -12.16 -3.35 -9.73
N PHE A 83 -11.81 -2.46 -10.67
CA PHE A 83 -11.16 -1.18 -10.38
C PHE A 83 -11.96 -0.01 -10.98
N ASP A 84 -12.05 1.09 -10.24
CA ASP A 84 -12.63 2.34 -10.73
C ASP A 84 -11.56 3.15 -11.48
N TYR A 85 -11.61 3.11 -12.81
CA TYR A 85 -10.64 3.84 -13.61
C TYR A 85 -10.88 5.36 -13.60
N THR A 86 -11.94 5.86 -12.99
CA THR A 86 -12.11 7.31 -12.78
C THR A 86 -11.30 7.83 -11.58
N ASP A 87 -10.77 6.93 -10.75
CA ASP A 87 -9.83 7.23 -9.68
C ASP A 87 -8.37 6.97 -10.12
N PRO A 88 -7.45 7.94 -9.94
CA PRO A 88 -6.05 7.78 -10.33
C PRO A 88 -5.33 6.63 -9.60
N VAL A 89 -5.57 6.46 -8.30
CA VAL A 89 -4.91 5.45 -7.46
C VAL A 89 -5.38 4.04 -7.84
N GLU A 90 -6.68 3.85 -8.03
CA GLU A 90 -7.23 2.56 -8.45
C GLU A 90 -6.76 2.18 -9.85
N THR A 91 -6.58 3.16 -10.74
CA THR A 91 -5.98 2.94 -12.06
C THR A 91 -4.52 2.45 -11.97
N VAL A 92 -3.72 3.05 -11.07
CA VAL A 92 -2.33 2.60 -10.82
C VAL A 92 -2.28 1.19 -10.22
N LYS A 93 -3.13 0.89 -9.24
CA LYS A 93 -3.21 -0.45 -8.63
C LYS A 93 -3.60 -1.48 -9.69
N ALA A 94 -4.62 -1.21 -10.49
CA ALA A 94 -5.06 -2.10 -11.57
C ALA A 94 -3.94 -2.40 -12.56
N PHE A 95 -3.16 -1.37 -12.93
CA PHE A 95 -2.03 -1.51 -13.85
C PHE A 95 -0.93 -2.41 -13.26
N VAL A 96 -0.56 -2.22 -11.99
CA VAL A 96 0.48 -3.03 -11.34
C VAL A 96 0.01 -4.46 -11.07
N THR A 97 -1.25 -4.67 -10.67
CA THR A 97 -1.83 -6.02 -10.53
C THR A 97 -1.82 -6.76 -11.87
N ALA A 98 -2.25 -6.10 -12.95
CA ALA A 98 -2.19 -6.68 -14.29
C ALA A 98 -0.76 -7.03 -14.71
N TRP A 99 0.23 -6.26 -14.27
CA TRP A 99 1.65 -6.57 -14.47
C TRP A 99 2.06 -7.84 -13.73
N GLN A 100 1.76 -7.95 -12.44
CA GLN A 100 2.07 -9.14 -11.63
C GLN A 100 1.44 -10.41 -12.20
N ASP A 101 0.18 -10.32 -12.61
CA ASP A 101 -0.57 -11.45 -13.18
C ASP A 101 -0.14 -11.80 -14.61
N GLY A 102 0.69 -10.96 -15.24
CA GLY A 102 1.02 -11.08 -16.65
C GLY A 102 -0.19 -10.86 -17.57
N ASN A 103 -1.23 -10.17 -17.08
CA ASN A 103 -2.42 -9.81 -17.83
C ASN A 103 -2.14 -8.61 -18.75
N ILE A 104 -1.53 -8.91 -19.89
CA ILE A 104 -1.15 -7.89 -20.88
C ILE A 104 -2.34 -7.16 -21.50
N GLU A 105 -3.53 -7.78 -21.55
CA GLU A 105 -4.71 -7.15 -22.12
C GLU A 105 -5.13 -5.97 -21.26
N THR A 106 -5.19 -6.18 -19.94
CA THR A 106 -5.48 -5.11 -18.97
C THR A 106 -4.35 -4.08 -18.91
N MET A 107 -3.07 -4.50 -18.89
CA MET A 107 -1.96 -3.53 -18.91
C MET A 107 -2.00 -2.62 -20.15
N ASN A 108 -2.24 -3.20 -21.33
CA ASN A 108 -2.29 -2.44 -22.58
C ASN A 108 -3.53 -1.54 -22.68
N PHE A 109 -4.64 -1.94 -22.05
CA PHE A 109 -5.84 -1.12 -21.94
C PHE A 109 -5.62 0.11 -21.04
N LEU A 110 -4.93 -0.09 -19.91
CA LEU A 110 -4.67 0.98 -18.94
C LEU A 110 -3.50 1.89 -19.34
N ALA A 111 -2.62 1.47 -20.25
CA ALA A 111 -1.60 2.34 -20.81
C ALA A 111 -2.22 3.35 -21.81
N ALA A 112 -1.85 4.63 -21.67
CA ALA A 112 -2.25 5.66 -22.62
C ALA A 112 -1.66 5.38 -24.02
N GLU A 113 -2.43 5.62 -25.08
CA GLU A 113 -1.99 5.34 -26.47
C GLU A 113 -0.75 6.14 -26.90
N ASP A 114 -0.61 7.36 -26.36
CA ASP A 114 0.54 8.25 -26.56
C ASP A 114 1.53 8.22 -25.38
N GLY A 115 1.27 7.38 -24.39
CA GLY A 115 2.12 7.19 -23.23
C GLY A 115 3.46 6.53 -23.54
N ASN A 116 4.35 6.57 -22.56
CA ASN A 116 5.69 6.00 -22.64
C ASN A 116 5.70 4.47 -22.42
N PHE A 117 4.56 3.92 -21.98
CA PHE A 117 4.30 2.49 -21.91
C PHE A 117 3.94 1.95 -23.29
N GLY A 118 4.92 1.34 -23.97
CA GLY A 118 4.67 0.63 -25.22
C GLY A 118 3.76 -0.60 -25.01
N GLN A 119 3.04 -1.00 -26.05
CA GLN A 119 2.16 -2.17 -26.02
C GLN A 119 2.97 -3.46 -25.75
N VAL A 120 2.65 -4.16 -24.67
CA VAL A 120 3.26 -5.44 -24.27
C VAL A 120 2.73 -6.56 -25.15
N GLN A 121 3.63 -7.39 -25.69
CA GLN A 121 3.27 -8.53 -26.53
C GLN A 121 3.25 -9.83 -25.71
N GLU A 122 2.39 -10.77 -26.09
CA GLU A 122 2.28 -12.11 -25.45
C GLU A 122 3.61 -12.87 -25.35
N ALA A 123 4.55 -12.61 -26.26
CA ALA A 123 5.85 -13.27 -26.27
C ALA A 123 6.77 -12.84 -25.12
N ASP A 124 6.47 -11.73 -24.45
CA ASP A 124 7.32 -11.10 -23.44
C ASP A 124 6.72 -11.21 -22.01
N VAL A 125 5.56 -11.87 -21.85
CA VAL A 125 4.77 -11.93 -20.60
C VAL A 125 5.58 -12.46 -19.41
N GLU A 126 6.29 -13.58 -19.57
CA GLU A 126 7.04 -14.18 -18.46
C GLU A 126 8.23 -13.33 -18.00
N GLU A 127 8.85 -12.58 -18.92
CA GLU A 127 9.93 -11.64 -18.57
C GLU A 127 9.35 -10.43 -17.83
N VAL A 128 8.22 -9.91 -18.31
CA VAL A 128 7.55 -8.75 -17.75
C VAL A 128 6.97 -9.04 -16.36
N SER A 129 6.23 -10.14 -16.16
CA SER A 129 5.64 -10.45 -14.85
C SER A 129 6.68 -10.74 -13.76
N SER A 130 7.80 -11.37 -14.12
CA SER A 130 8.92 -11.63 -13.20
C SER A 130 9.57 -10.35 -12.65
N GLN A 131 9.27 -9.22 -13.26
CA GLN A 131 9.83 -7.90 -13.00
C GLN A 131 8.83 -6.95 -12.33
N ALA A 132 7.60 -7.39 -12.10
CA ALA A 132 6.53 -6.58 -11.56
C ALA A 132 6.83 -6.13 -10.11
N PRO A 133 6.70 -4.83 -9.78
CA PRO A 133 6.78 -4.38 -8.39
C PRO A 133 5.55 -4.79 -7.58
N THR A 134 5.65 -4.80 -6.26
CA THR A 134 4.51 -4.65 -5.35
C THR A 134 4.36 -3.19 -4.93
N ILE A 135 3.13 -2.76 -4.65
CA ILE A 135 2.82 -1.43 -4.09
C ILE A 135 2.68 -1.59 -2.58
N GLU A 136 3.49 -0.86 -1.82
CA GLU A 136 3.38 -0.79 -0.35
C GLU A 136 2.46 0.37 0.08
N GLU A 137 2.61 1.53 -0.55
CA GLU A 137 1.73 2.70 -0.37
C GLU A 137 1.49 3.37 -1.73
N VAL A 138 0.36 4.03 -1.90
CA VAL A 138 0.00 4.76 -3.12
C VAL A 138 -0.99 5.87 -2.82
N GLU A 139 -0.73 7.07 -3.32
CA GLU A 139 -1.56 8.24 -3.11
C GLU A 139 -1.56 9.19 -4.30
N THR A 140 -2.67 9.91 -4.49
CA THR A 140 -2.75 10.99 -5.48
C THR A 140 -2.09 12.24 -4.92
N VAL A 141 -1.11 12.77 -5.66
CA VAL A 141 -0.33 13.95 -5.27
C VAL A 141 -0.86 15.21 -5.94
N ASP A 142 -1.31 15.08 -7.20
CA ASP A 142 -1.97 16.15 -7.94
C ASP A 142 -3.05 15.53 -8.83
N GLU A 143 -4.21 16.19 -8.91
CA GLU A 143 -5.31 15.78 -9.78
C GLU A 143 -5.96 17.00 -10.41
N GLY A 144 -5.94 17.03 -11.74
CA GLY A 144 -6.64 18.01 -12.57
C GLY A 144 -7.66 17.35 -13.48
N GLU A 145 -8.34 18.14 -14.30
CA GLU A 145 -9.38 17.62 -15.21
C GLU A 145 -8.83 16.74 -16.34
N GLU A 146 -7.54 16.89 -16.68
CA GLU A 146 -6.91 16.23 -17.85
C GLU A 146 -5.69 15.38 -17.48
N SER A 147 -5.11 15.58 -16.30
CA SER A 147 -3.89 14.91 -15.83
C SER A 147 -3.91 14.67 -14.33
N ALA A 148 -3.28 13.60 -13.88
CA ALA A 148 -3.05 13.32 -12.47
C ALA A 148 -1.64 12.75 -12.25
N SER A 149 -1.09 12.97 -11.06
CA SER A 149 0.18 12.39 -10.60
C SER A 149 -0.10 11.56 -9.35
N VAL A 150 0.28 10.28 -9.41
CA VAL A 150 0.12 9.33 -8.30
C VAL A 150 1.51 8.87 -7.87
N GLU A 151 1.86 9.11 -6.61
CA GLU A 151 3.09 8.58 -6.04
C GLU A 151 2.83 7.21 -5.42
N ALA A 152 3.76 6.28 -5.62
CA ALA A 152 3.69 4.95 -5.07
C ALA A 152 5.05 4.50 -4.52
N LEU A 153 5.01 3.74 -3.43
CA LEU A 153 6.17 3.02 -2.92
C LEU A 153 6.19 1.62 -3.51
N LEU A 154 7.21 1.35 -4.32
CA LEU A 154 7.34 0.14 -5.12
C LEU A 154 8.46 -0.74 -4.57
N VAL A 155 8.15 -1.99 -4.21
CA VAL A 155 9.16 -3.01 -3.90
C VAL A 155 9.35 -3.87 -5.13
N LEU A 156 10.57 -3.87 -5.67
CA LEU A 156 10.90 -4.71 -6.82
C LEU A 156 11.29 -6.13 -6.37
N PRO A 157 11.07 -7.17 -7.17
CA PRO A 157 11.33 -8.57 -6.80
C PRO A 157 12.76 -8.89 -6.32
N ASP A 158 13.74 -8.06 -6.70
CA ASP A 158 15.14 -8.17 -6.30
C ASP A 158 15.66 -6.94 -5.51
N ALA A 159 14.77 -6.05 -5.07
CA ALA A 159 15.15 -4.87 -4.32
C ALA A 159 15.11 -5.12 -2.82
N GLU A 160 16.22 -4.79 -2.15
CA GLU A 160 16.33 -4.84 -0.69
C GLU A 160 15.52 -3.73 0.00
N VAL A 161 15.09 -2.71 -0.74
CA VAL A 161 14.32 -1.57 -0.24
C VAL A 161 13.28 -1.07 -1.24
N PRO A 162 12.14 -0.55 -0.76
CA PRO A 162 11.17 0.13 -1.60
C PRO A 162 11.77 1.40 -2.21
N ARG A 163 11.23 1.79 -3.37
CA ARG A 163 11.56 3.03 -4.07
C ARG A 163 10.29 3.79 -4.35
N SER A 164 10.32 5.13 -4.27
CA SER A 164 9.22 5.89 -4.83
C SER A 164 9.24 5.84 -6.36
N GLY A 165 8.05 5.86 -6.94
CA GLY A 165 7.82 6.10 -8.35
C GLY A 165 6.59 6.99 -8.50
N THR A 166 6.60 7.87 -9.49
CA THR A 166 5.44 8.69 -9.82
C THR A 166 4.84 8.17 -11.12
N PHE A 167 3.59 7.73 -11.03
CA PHE A 167 2.76 7.46 -12.19
C PHE A 167 2.14 8.78 -12.65
N GLU A 168 2.36 9.11 -13.91
CA GLU A 168 1.68 10.21 -14.57
C GLU A 168 0.50 9.63 -15.34
N LEU A 169 -0.68 10.20 -15.14
CA LEU A 169 -1.92 9.74 -15.74
C LEU A 169 -2.54 10.84 -16.59
N VAL A 170 -3.27 10.42 -17.63
CA VAL A 170 -4.07 11.29 -18.48
C VAL A 170 -5.51 10.81 -18.53
N ALA A 171 -6.45 11.76 -18.54
CA ALA A 171 -7.87 11.44 -18.64
C ALA A 171 -8.26 11.16 -20.10
N VAL A 172 -8.89 10.02 -20.35
CA VAL A 172 -9.43 9.60 -21.65
C VAL A 172 -10.88 9.18 -21.43
N ASP A 173 -11.81 9.93 -22.03
CA ASP A 173 -13.26 9.68 -21.92
C ASP A 173 -13.78 9.57 -20.47
N GLY A 174 -13.15 10.29 -19.53
CA GLY A 174 -13.51 10.31 -18.11
C GLY A 174 -12.85 9.23 -17.25
N GLU A 175 -11.95 8.42 -17.83
CA GLU A 175 -11.15 7.42 -17.13
C GLU A 175 -9.67 7.77 -17.23
N TRP A 176 -8.89 7.40 -16.23
CA TRP A 176 -7.45 7.56 -16.22
C TRP A 176 -6.75 6.45 -17.00
N ARG A 177 -5.65 6.85 -17.64
CA ARG A 177 -4.70 5.97 -18.32
C ARG A 177 -3.29 6.32 -17.89
N ILE A 178 -2.47 5.30 -17.65
CA ILE A 178 -1.07 5.44 -17.29
C ILE A 178 -0.30 5.98 -18.50
N HIS A 179 0.15 7.22 -18.39
CA HIS A 179 0.93 7.90 -19.41
C HIS A 179 2.43 7.68 -19.23
N ASP A 180 2.95 7.75 -18.00
CA ASP A 180 4.36 7.47 -17.72
C ASP A 180 4.54 6.92 -16.30
N LEU A 181 5.69 6.28 -16.06
CA LEU A 181 6.18 5.95 -14.72
C LEU A 181 7.58 6.50 -14.62
N LEU A 182 7.68 7.63 -13.93
CA LEU A 182 8.94 8.30 -13.71
C LEU A 182 9.60 7.68 -12.47
N PRO A 183 10.75 6.99 -12.61
CA PRO A 183 11.52 6.65 -11.43
C PRO A 183 12.04 7.96 -10.84
N THR A 184 11.54 8.33 -9.66
CA THR A 184 12.15 9.41 -8.87
C THR A 184 13.56 8.98 -8.43
N GLY A 185 13.79 7.66 -8.32
CA GLY A 185 15.10 7.06 -8.01
C GLY A 185 15.60 7.37 -6.61
N GLN A 186 14.77 8.03 -5.79
CA GLN A 186 15.10 8.33 -4.42
C GLN A 186 14.82 7.10 -3.57
N LYS A 187 15.88 6.57 -2.98
CA LYS A 187 15.77 5.64 -1.87
C LYS A 187 15.10 6.40 -0.72
N ILE A 188 13.86 6.04 -0.44
CA ILE A 188 13.02 6.70 0.57
C ILE A 188 13.11 5.98 1.92
N ALA A 189 13.22 4.65 1.91
CA ALA A 189 13.45 3.85 3.11
C ALA A 189 14.96 3.55 3.26
N PRO A 190 15.47 3.49 4.49
CA PRO A 190 16.83 3.04 4.74
C PRO A 190 16.96 1.56 4.37
N SER A 191 18.12 1.18 3.84
CA SER A 191 18.47 -0.22 3.59
C SER A 191 19.24 -0.70 4.79
N VAL A 192 18.64 -1.59 5.56
CA VAL A 192 19.20 -2.08 6.81
C VAL A 192 18.88 -3.56 6.92
N ASN A 193 19.88 -4.35 7.31
CA ASN A 193 19.67 -5.76 7.62
C ASN A 193 19.75 -6.00 9.12
N PHE A 194 18.74 -6.69 9.65
CA PHE A 194 18.73 -7.17 11.02
C PHE A 194 18.96 -8.68 11.06
N ASP A 195 19.82 -9.12 11.97
CA ASP A 195 20.02 -10.53 12.30
C ASP A 195 19.29 -10.83 13.62
N PRO A 196 18.15 -11.53 13.57
CA PRO A 196 17.42 -11.96 14.75
C PRO A 196 18.08 -13.20 15.36
N ASP A 197 18.67 -13.06 16.55
CA ASP A 197 19.23 -14.17 17.32
C ASP A 197 18.34 -14.46 18.53
N VAL A 198 17.94 -15.72 18.71
CA VAL A 198 16.97 -16.12 19.74
C VAL A 198 17.64 -17.05 20.73
N ASP A 199 17.69 -16.63 22.00
CA ASP A 199 18.26 -17.40 23.09
C ASP A 199 17.38 -17.30 24.33
N ASP A 200 16.99 -18.47 24.86
CA ASP A 200 16.31 -18.65 26.16
C ASP A 200 15.15 -17.67 26.45
N GLY A 201 14.21 -17.51 25.50
CA GLY A 201 13.03 -16.63 25.66
C GLY A 201 13.33 -15.14 25.47
N THR A 202 14.47 -14.82 24.84
CA THR A 202 14.79 -13.47 24.39
C THR A 202 15.20 -13.49 22.93
N MET A 203 14.90 -12.40 22.23
CA MET A 203 15.42 -12.15 20.89
C MET A 203 16.33 -10.93 20.94
N THR A 204 17.52 -11.07 20.36
CA THR A 204 18.43 -9.97 20.06
C THR A 204 18.36 -9.64 18.57
N LEU A 205 17.83 -8.48 18.25
CA LEU A 205 17.84 -7.90 16.91
C LEU A 205 19.15 -7.12 16.74
N THR A 206 20.04 -7.59 15.87
CA THR A 206 21.32 -6.91 15.60
C THR A 206 21.30 -6.23 14.24
N HIS A 207 21.50 -4.92 14.19
CA HIS A 207 21.78 -4.23 12.92
C HIS A 207 23.14 -4.71 12.41
N THR A 208 23.17 -5.41 11.28
CA THR A 208 24.39 -6.06 10.77
C THR A 208 25.13 -5.21 9.75
N ASP A 209 24.39 -4.60 8.83
CA ASP A 209 24.89 -3.68 7.81
C ASP A 209 23.76 -2.80 7.25
N GLY A 210 24.13 -1.86 6.39
CA GLY A 210 23.22 -0.88 5.82
C GLY A 210 23.36 0.52 6.39
N ASP A 211 22.33 1.34 6.20
CA ASP A 211 22.30 2.74 6.61
C ASP A 211 22.16 2.89 8.14
N ALA A 212 22.59 4.05 8.62
CA ALA A 212 22.21 4.51 9.95
C ALA A 212 20.76 5.03 9.91
N VAL A 213 19.95 4.66 10.90
CA VAL A 213 18.55 5.10 11.01
C VAL A 213 18.35 5.83 12.33
N PRO A 214 17.72 7.01 12.34
CA PRO A 214 17.36 7.68 13.59
C PRO A 214 16.54 6.74 14.51
N ALA A 215 16.89 6.68 15.79
CA ALA A 215 16.26 5.72 16.70
C ALA A 215 14.79 6.04 17.04
N ASP A 216 14.34 7.27 16.76
CA ASP A 216 12.95 7.71 16.82
C ASP A 216 12.13 7.35 15.56
N GLU A 217 12.80 6.99 14.46
CA GLU A 217 12.16 6.53 13.21
C GLU A 217 12.15 5.00 13.06
N LEU A 218 12.65 4.26 14.05
CA LEU A 218 12.75 2.80 13.99
C LEU A 218 11.91 2.16 15.10
N PHE A 219 11.01 1.27 14.72
CA PHE A 219 10.02 0.66 15.60
C PHE A 219 10.18 -0.86 15.63
N VAL A 220 9.95 -1.45 16.79
CA VAL A 220 9.73 -2.89 16.93
C VAL A 220 8.27 -3.14 17.24
N ARG A 221 7.62 -3.91 16.36
CA ARG A 221 6.20 -4.28 16.42
C ARG A 221 6.08 -5.81 16.37
N GLY A 222 4.96 -6.36 16.81
CA GLY A 222 4.73 -7.81 16.75
C GLY A 222 3.99 -8.38 17.96
N LYS A 223 3.82 -9.70 18.01
CA LYS A 223 3.09 -10.44 19.04
C LYS A 223 4.04 -11.34 19.84
N GLY A 224 3.64 -11.68 21.07
CA GLY A 224 4.48 -12.48 21.96
C GLY A 224 5.78 -11.77 22.37
N LEU A 225 5.78 -10.43 22.37
CA LEU A 225 6.90 -9.60 22.80
C LEU A 225 6.55 -8.95 24.14
N ASP A 226 7.49 -8.86 25.08
CA ASP A 226 7.24 -8.16 26.36
C ASP A 226 6.98 -6.67 26.16
N ARG A 227 7.58 -6.08 25.12
CA ARG A 227 7.50 -4.67 24.78
C ARG A 227 7.55 -4.46 23.27
N THR A 228 6.79 -3.47 22.80
CA THR A 228 6.83 -2.91 21.44
C THR A 228 6.97 -1.39 21.54
N GLY A 229 7.44 -0.74 20.47
CA GLY A 229 7.63 0.71 20.46
C GLY A 229 8.84 1.16 19.66
N VAL A 230 9.21 2.44 19.81
CA VAL A 230 10.39 3.04 19.15
C VAL A 230 11.68 2.49 19.75
N TRP A 231 12.71 2.37 18.93
CA TRP A 231 13.97 1.70 19.28
C TRP A 231 14.63 2.32 20.51
N TYR A 232 14.66 3.65 20.61
CA TYR A 232 15.29 4.33 21.74
C TYR A 232 14.55 4.13 23.08
N GLU A 233 13.26 3.80 23.06
CA GLU A 233 12.51 3.49 24.29
C GLU A 233 12.72 2.04 24.75
N LEU A 234 13.07 1.17 23.80
CA LEU A 234 13.32 -0.24 24.06
C LEU A 234 14.80 -0.51 24.41
N SER A 235 15.71 0.31 23.90
CA SER A 235 17.16 0.19 24.10
C SER A 235 17.65 1.02 25.28
N ASP A 236 18.52 0.44 26.11
CA ASP A 236 19.26 1.17 27.15
C ASP A 236 20.52 1.88 26.61
N GLU A 237 20.89 1.63 25.35
CA GLU A 237 22.17 2.06 24.77
C GLU A 237 22.06 3.40 24.00
N LEU A 238 20.89 3.73 23.46
CA LEU A 238 20.68 4.87 22.56
C LEU A 238 19.56 5.77 23.07
N GLY A 239 19.72 7.09 22.92
CA GLY A 239 18.68 8.08 23.17
C GLY A 239 17.91 8.45 21.89
N GLU A 240 16.85 9.26 22.06
CA GLU A 240 15.93 9.69 20.99
C GLU A 240 16.61 10.38 19.80
N ASN A 241 17.81 10.96 19.98
CA ASN A 241 18.54 11.69 18.95
C ASN A 241 19.76 10.90 18.40
N ASP A 242 19.93 9.64 18.80
CA ASP A 242 21.02 8.80 18.32
C ASP A 242 20.56 7.97 17.11
N ASP A 243 21.50 7.58 16.24
CA ASP A 243 21.18 6.65 15.15
C ASP A 243 21.51 5.21 15.53
N VAL A 244 20.64 4.28 15.10
CA VAL A 244 20.87 2.85 15.07
C VAL A 244 21.78 2.52 13.88
N LYS A 245 22.93 1.87 14.13
CA LYS A 245 23.96 1.58 13.13
C LYS A 245 24.42 0.14 13.25
N ALA A 246 25.16 -0.33 12.25
CA ALA A 246 25.78 -1.66 12.26
C ALA A 246 26.55 -1.91 13.56
N GLY A 247 26.20 -3.00 14.24
CA GLY A 247 26.70 -3.41 15.55
C GLY A 247 25.83 -3.00 16.73
N HIS A 248 24.83 -2.13 16.56
CA HIS A 248 23.83 -1.87 17.60
C HIS A 248 22.83 -3.03 17.65
N SER A 249 22.44 -3.39 18.87
CA SER A 249 21.51 -4.47 19.12
C SER A 249 20.40 -4.06 20.07
N LEU A 250 19.24 -4.66 19.91
CA LEU A 250 18.12 -4.53 20.83
C LEU A 250 17.69 -5.93 21.26
N THR A 251 17.67 -6.16 22.57
CA THR A 251 17.16 -7.41 23.14
C THR A 251 15.78 -7.17 23.75
N ILE A 252 14.81 -7.95 23.28
CA ILE A 252 13.44 -8.00 23.79
C ILE A 252 13.15 -9.40 24.30
N ALA A 253 12.28 -9.52 25.30
CA ALA A 253 11.82 -10.83 25.71
C ALA A 253 10.75 -11.29 24.73
N VAL A 254 10.83 -12.55 24.34
CA VAL A 254 9.90 -13.17 23.41
C VAL A 254 9.29 -14.40 24.06
N GLU A 255 7.99 -14.58 23.88
CA GLU A 255 7.28 -15.76 24.35
C GLU A 255 7.69 -16.99 23.52
N ASN A 256 7.14 -18.15 23.85
CA ASN A 256 7.43 -19.38 23.09
C ASN A 256 6.88 -19.32 21.65
N GLU A 257 5.92 -18.43 21.41
CA GLU A 257 5.29 -18.14 20.12
C GLU A 257 5.31 -16.63 19.96
N TYR A 258 6.01 -16.14 18.94
CA TYR A 258 6.14 -14.71 18.72
C TYR A 258 6.28 -14.37 17.24
N THR A 259 5.88 -13.15 16.91
CA THR A 259 6.20 -12.48 15.65
C THR A 259 6.87 -11.16 16.00
N VAL A 260 7.90 -10.79 15.25
CA VAL A 260 8.54 -9.48 15.36
C VAL A 260 8.75 -8.90 13.98
N SER A 261 8.51 -7.60 13.87
CA SER A 261 8.81 -6.78 12.70
C SER A 261 9.57 -5.54 13.14
N VAL A 262 10.68 -5.25 12.45
CA VAL A 262 11.38 -3.98 12.54
C VAL A 262 10.86 -3.08 11.44
N VAL A 263 10.27 -1.95 11.82
CA VAL A 263 9.59 -1.02 10.90
C VAL A 263 10.28 0.32 10.97
N TRP A 264 10.66 0.87 9.82
CA TRP A 264 11.05 2.27 9.71
C TRP A 264 9.82 3.12 9.40
N ASP A 265 9.71 4.27 10.04
CA ASP A 265 8.59 5.21 9.94
C ASP A 265 9.10 6.61 10.28
N ASN A 266 9.08 7.53 9.31
CA ASN A 266 9.53 8.92 9.50
C ASN A 266 8.37 9.92 9.68
N GLY A 267 7.15 9.41 9.85
CA GLY A 267 5.92 10.20 9.97
C GLY A 267 5.28 10.60 8.63
N GLU A 268 5.96 10.39 7.50
CA GLU A 268 5.43 10.59 6.15
C GLU A 268 5.36 9.27 5.37
N TYR A 269 6.35 8.40 5.54
CA TYR A 269 6.45 7.08 4.91
C TYR A 269 6.78 6.00 5.93
N SER A 270 6.36 4.75 5.65
CA SER A 270 6.74 3.61 6.48
C SER A 270 7.15 2.37 5.67
N ALA A 271 8.02 1.53 6.23
CA ALA A 271 8.45 0.27 5.60
C ALA A 271 8.87 -0.78 6.62
N THR A 272 8.49 -2.04 6.41
CA THR A 272 9.03 -3.16 7.19
C THR A 272 10.42 -3.52 6.68
N LEU A 273 11.42 -3.38 7.54
CA LEU A 273 12.84 -3.64 7.22
C LEU A 273 13.27 -5.08 7.51
N SER A 274 12.63 -5.73 8.48
CA SER A 274 12.95 -7.12 8.86
C SER A 274 11.78 -7.75 9.61
N SER A 275 11.61 -9.06 9.48
CA SER A 275 10.67 -9.83 10.28
C SER A 275 11.26 -11.16 10.74
N ALA A 276 10.83 -11.64 11.92
CA ALA A 276 11.24 -12.92 12.49
C ALA A 276 10.16 -13.53 13.38
N GLY A 277 10.20 -14.84 13.60
CA GLY A 277 9.26 -15.54 14.45
C GLY A 277 9.86 -16.84 15.00
N GLY A 278 9.34 -17.30 16.13
CA GLY A 278 9.82 -18.54 16.76
C GLY A 278 8.69 -19.29 17.44
N ALA A 279 8.66 -20.61 17.19
CA ALA A 279 7.96 -21.62 17.97
C ALA A 279 8.69 -22.96 17.81
N SER A 280 8.72 -23.78 18.86
CA SER A 280 9.27 -25.15 18.76
C SER A 280 8.43 -25.97 17.78
N ALA A 281 8.91 -26.10 16.55
CA ALA A 281 8.40 -27.07 15.61
C ALA A 281 8.71 -28.51 16.09
N SER A 282 7.70 -29.39 15.99
CA SER A 282 7.75 -30.89 15.97
C SER A 282 7.23 -31.56 17.26
N GLU A 283 6.04 -32.19 17.35
CA GLU A 283 5.01 -32.70 16.41
C GLU A 283 3.67 -32.74 17.19
N SER A 284 2.43 -32.48 16.71
CA SER A 284 1.70 -32.68 15.45
C SER A 284 0.35 -31.93 15.65
N ALA A 285 0.03 -30.82 15.00
CA ALA A 285 -0.39 -30.62 13.61
C ALA A 285 -0.24 -29.11 13.30
N GLY A 286 -0.08 -28.76 12.02
CA GLY A 286 0.39 -27.44 11.56
C GLY A 286 -0.20 -26.21 12.23
N GLU A 287 0.63 -25.17 12.30
CA GLU A 287 0.25 -23.76 12.52
C GLU A 287 -1.18 -23.53 12.03
N SER A 288 -2.09 -23.13 12.91
CA SER A 288 -3.49 -23.04 12.49
C SER A 288 -3.57 -21.98 11.39
N PRO A 289 -4.23 -22.27 10.25
CA PRO A 289 -4.37 -21.31 9.15
C PRO A 289 -4.89 -19.94 9.61
N VAL A 290 -5.63 -19.91 10.72
CA VAL A 290 -6.15 -18.70 11.38
C VAL A 290 -5.04 -17.77 11.88
N GLU A 291 -4.07 -18.30 12.62
CA GLU A 291 -3.05 -17.47 13.27
C GLU A 291 -2.14 -16.80 12.23
N ASN A 292 -1.75 -17.55 11.19
CA ASN A 292 -0.96 -17.01 10.09
C ASN A 292 -1.75 -15.97 9.28
N TYR A 293 -3.02 -16.22 9.04
CA TYR A 293 -3.85 -15.35 8.22
C TYR A 293 -4.22 -14.02 8.92
N LEU A 294 -4.41 -14.07 10.25
CA LEU A 294 -4.78 -12.90 11.05
C LEU A 294 -3.58 -12.21 11.69
N ALA A 295 -2.34 -12.59 11.36
CA ALA A 295 -1.14 -12.03 11.98
C ALA A 295 -1.10 -10.49 11.94
N ASP A 296 -1.59 -9.91 10.84
CA ASP A 296 -1.71 -8.47 10.56
C ASP A 296 -3.16 -7.94 10.66
N ALA A 297 -4.10 -8.72 11.20
CA ALA A 297 -5.48 -8.30 11.31
C ALA A 297 -5.70 -7.27 12.44
N ASN A 298 -6.48 -6.24 12.15
CA ASN A 298 -6.92 -5.25 13.13
C ASN A 298 -7.76 -5.92 14.22
N ASN A 299 -7.62 -5.44 15.44
CA ASN A 299 -8.31 -5.93 16.64
C ASN A 299 -8.05 -7.42 17.00
N TYR A 300 -7.20 -8.16 16.25
CA TYR A 300 -6.86 -9.54 16.58
C TYR A 300 -5.68 -9.61 17.54
N ASP A 301 -5.94 -10.03 18.78
CA ASP A 301 -4.94 -10.15 19.85
C ASP A 301 -4.23 -11.53 19.89
N GLY A 302 -4.53 -12.41 18.92
CA GLY A 302 -4.03 -13.79 18.91
C GLY A 302 -5.01 -14.80 19.52
N THR A 303 -6.17 -14.36 20.02
CA THR A 303 -7.16 -15.26 20.59
C THR A 303 -8.30 -15.56 19.62
N VAL A 304 -8.74 -16.82 19.61
CA VAL A 304 -9.97 -17.24 18.93
C VAL A 304 -11.04 -17.40 19.99
N GLU A 305 -12.04 -16.51 19.98
CA GLU A 305 -13.09 -16.51 20.99
C GLU A 305 -14.01 -17.74 20.85
N ASP A 306 -14.31 -18.40 21.97
CA ASP A 306 -15.07 -19.66 21.98
C ASP A 306 -16.58 -19.39 22.13
N PHE A 307 -17.31 -19.65 21.06
CA PHE A 307 -18.77 -19.59 20.99
C PHE A 307 -19.41 -20.98 20.79
N THR A 308 -18.68 -22.07 21.00
CA THR A 308 -19.25 -23.43 20.94
C THR A 308 -20.42 -23.59 21.91
N GLY A 309 -21.42 -24.38 21.50
CA GLY A 309 -22.68 -24.56 22.21
C GLY A 309 -23.72 -23.45 21.99
N GLN A 310 -23.46 -22.47 21.12
CA GLN A 310 -24.39 -21.41 20.76
C GLN A 310 -24.99 -21.65 19.36
N ASP A 311 -26.30 -21.43 19.22
CA ASP A 311 -27.00 -21.61 17.93
C ASP A 311 -26.75 -20.44 16.96
N SER A 312 -26.35 -19.26 17.46
CA SER A 312 -26.07 -18.07 16.66
C SER A 312 -25.02 -17.16 17.32
N VAL A 313 -24.20 -16.49 16.52
CA VAL A 313 -23.17 -15.53 16.95
C VAL A 313 -23.26 -14.25 16.13
N THR A 314 -22.99 -13.09 16.73
CA THR A 314 -22.91 -11.80 16.03
C THR A 314 -21.48 -11.30 16.03
N ILE A 315 -21.03 -10.81 14.88
CA ILE A 315 -19.75 -10.11 14.68
C ILE A 315 -20.06 -8.69 14.23
N GLU A 316 -19.55 -7.69 14.92
CA GLU A 316 -19.65 -6.29 14.53
C GLU A 316 -18.65 -6.00 13.39
N THR A 317 -19.08 -5.21 12.41
CA THR A 317 -18.32 -4.86 11.20
C THR A 317 -18.17 -3.35 11.11
N GLY A 318 -16.94 -2.90 10.91
CA GLY A 318 -16.61 -1.48 10.88
C GLY A 318 -16.51 -0.90 12.29
N VAL A 319 -15.71 -1.53 13.13
CA VAL A 319 -15.43 -1.09 14.51
C VAL A 319 -14.03 -0.50 14.63
N ASP A 320 -13.77 0.20 15.75
CA ASP A 320 -12.54 0.92 16.11
C ASP A 320 -12.21 2.14 15.22
N GLU A 321 -11.31 3.03 15.64
CA GLU A 321 -10.86 4.15 14.78
C GLU A 321 -9.42 3.92 14.29
N PRO A 322 -9.19 3.85 12.96
CA PRO A 322 -10.18 3.89 11.87
C PRO A 322 -11.02 2.60 11.79
N ASP A 323 -12.28 2.69 11.30
CA ASP A 323 -13.35 1.67 11.30
C ASP A 323 -13.04 0.41 10.43
N TYR A 324 -11.83 -0.14 10.47
CA TYR A 324 -11.35 -1.22 9.61
C TYR A 324 -11.14 -2.53 10.36
N ALA A 325 -12.01 -2.84 11.32
CA ALA A 325 -11.94 -4.08 12.08
C ALA A 325 -13.29 -4.83 12.12
N TYR A 326 -13.18 -6.13 12.40
CA TYR A 326 -14.28 -6.96 12.86
C TYR A 326 -14.14 -7.17 14.36
N ASP A 327 -15.27 -7.26 15.09
CA ASP A 327 -15.27 -7.55 16.52
C ASP A 327 -16.32 -8.61 16.88
N PRO A 328 -15.93 -9.79 17.39
CA PRO A 328 -14.56 -10.28 17.48
C PRO A 328 -13.99 -10.67 16.09
N PRO A 329 -12.68 -10.52 15.85
CA PRO A 329 -12.06 -10.86 14.56
C PRO A 329 -11.87 -12.36 14.34
N ALA A 330 -11.88 -13.18 15.40
CA ALA A 330 -11.75 -14.63 15.29
C ALA A 330 -12.65 -15.37 16.28
N ILE A 331 -13.46 -16.30 15.78
CA ILE A 331 -14.37 -17.09 16.61
C ILE A 331 -14.27 -18.60 16.33
N ARG A 332 -14.68 -19.39 17.32
CA ARG A 332 -14.87 -20.84 17.24
C ARG A 332 -16.32 -21.20 17.53
N ILE A 333 -16.95 -22.00 16.68
CA ILE A 333 -18.35 -22.40 16.76
C ILE A 333 -18.54 -23.88 16.48
N ASP A 334 -19.74 -24.41 16.77
CA ASP A 334 -20.14 -25.75 16.36
C ASP A 334 -20.70 -25.73 14.92
N GLN A 335 -20.64 -26.87 14.23
CA GLN A 335 -21.38 -27.05 12.98
C GLN A 335 -22.89 -26.74 13.13
N GLY A 336 -23.43 -26.00 12.18
CA GLY A 336 -24.82 -25.57 12.12
C GLY A 336 -25.11 -24.24 12.83
N THR A 337 -24.11 -23.61 13.45
CA THR A 337 -24.23 -22.25 14.02
C THR A 337 -24.36 -21.21 12.90
N GLU A 338 -25.29 -20.26 13.07
CA GLU A 338 -25.45 -19.09 12.19
C GLU A 338 -24.58 -17.93 12.71
N VAL A 339 -23.69 -17.41 11.86
CA VAL A 339 -22.93 -16.19 12.16
C VAL A 339 -23.55 -15.02 11.41
N THR A 340 -23.85 -13.94 12.12
CA THR A 340 -24.38 -12.70 11.56
C THR A 340 -23.37 -11.58 11.73
N TRP A 341 -22.95 -10.98 10.63
CA TRP A 341 -22.17 -9.75 10.63
C TRP A 341 -23.11 -8.54 10.59
N GLN A 342 -22.90 -7.61 11.51
CA GLN A 342 -23.71 -6.39 11.65
C GLN A 342 -22.84 -5.15 11.45
N TRP A 343 -23.22 -4.27 10.53
CA TRP A 343 -22.51 -3.02 10.28
C TRP A 343 -22.87 -2.00 11.36
N VAL A 344 -21.87 -1.54 12.12
CA VAL A 344 -22.07 -0.63 13.26
C VAL A 344 -21.33 0.71 13.12
N GLY A 345 -20.30 0.77 12.27
CA GLY A 345 -19.60 2.00 11.91
C GLY A 345 -20.08 2.63 10.60
N GLY A 346 -19.46 3.76 10.23
CA GLY A 346 -19.67 4.40 8.94
C GLY A 346 -18.66 3.91 7.90
N GLY A 347 -19.09 3.76 6.65
CA GLY A 347 -18.19 3.35 5.56
C GLY A 347 -18.60 2.03 4.90
N ALA A 348 -17.95 1.73 3.79
CA ALA A 348 -18.25 0.59 2.96
C ALA A 348 -17.43 -0.63 3.42
N HIS A 349 -18.09 -1.68 3.90
CA HIS A 349 -17.43 -2.93 4.31
C HIS A 349 -18.10 -4.14 3.66
N SER A 350 -17.38 -5.25 3.63
CA SER A 350 -17.89 -6.55 3.16
C SER A 350 -17.41 -7.65 4.09
N VAL A 351 -17.97 -8.84 3.91
CA VAL A 351 -17.56 -10.10 4.54
C VAL A 351 -17.43 -11.10 3.40
N THR A 352 -16.19 -11.41 3.04
CA THR A 352 -15.89 -12.23 1.87
C THR A 352 -14.97 -13.38 2.25
N HIS A 353 -15.43 -14.61 2.02
CA HIS A 353 -14.63 -15.81 2.24
C HIS A 353 -13.47 -15.91 1.24
N GLU A 354 -12.28 -16.28 1.70
CA GLU A 354 -11.10 -16.49 0.84
C GLU A 354 -11.34 -17.53 -0.26
N ASP A 355 -12.03 -18.64 0.07
CA ASP A 355 -12.37 -19.68 -0.91
C ASP A 355 -13.71 -19.42 -1.63
N GLY A 356 -14.36 -18.28 -1.37
CA GLY A 356 -15.53 -17.81 -2.12
C GLY A 356 -16.87 -18.52 -1.82
N GLU A 357 -17.03 -19.08 -0.63
CA GLU A 357 -18.26 -19.79 -0.23
C GLU A 357 -19.38 -18.83 0.19
N PHE A 358 -19.00 -17.68 0.75
CA PHE A 358 -19.92 -16.62 1.14
C PHE A 358 -19.33 -15.24 0.83
N ASP A 359 -20.20 -14.31 0.49
CA ASP A 359 -19.87 -12.93 0.17
C ASP A 359 -21.09 -12.05 0.47
N SER A 360 -20.93 -11.05 1.33
CA SER A 360 -22.00 -10.09 1.65
C SER A 360 -22.25 -9.05 0.57
N GLU A 361 -21.36 -8.99 -0.44
CA GLU A 361 -21.16 -7.79 -1.26
C GLU A 361 -20.70 -6.61 -0.38
N ILE A 362 -20.37 -5.47 -1.00
CA ILE A 362 -20.00 -4.26 -0.26
C ILE A 362 -21.29 -3.58 0.19
N LEU A 363 -21.42 -3.40 1.50
CA LEU A 363 -22.53 -2.71 2.15
C LEU A 363 -22.00 -1.47 2.88
N ASP A 364 -22.67 -0.34 2.71
CA ASP A 364 -22.27 0.98 3.24
C ASP A 364 -23.28 1.60 4.21
N SER A 365 -24.35 0.86 4.54
CA SER A 365 -25.40 1.33 5.44
C SER A 365 -25.26 0.77 6.85
N GLU A 366 -25.17 1.66 7.85
CA GLU A 366 -25.27 1.30 9.28
C GLU A 366 -26.54 0.50 9.56
N GLY A 367 -26.41 -0.62 10.26
CA GLY A 367 -27.49 -1.57 10.54
C GLY A 367 -27.78 -2.57 9.42
N ALA A 368 -26.96 -2.61 8.36
CA ALA A 368 -26.95 -3.74 7.44
C ALA A 368 -26.54 -5.03 8.16
N GLU A 369 -27.08 -6.16 7.70
CA GLU A 369 -26.79 -7.49 8.24
C GLU A 369 -26.52 -8.47 7.10
N PHE A 370 -25.53 -9.33 7.30
CA PHE A 370 -25.25 -10.49 6.46
C PHE A 370 -25.12 -11.71 7.36
N SER A 371 -25.74 -12.84 6.99
CA SER A 371 -25.62 -14.08 7.77
C SER A 371 -25.21 -15.27 6.93
N HIS A 372 -24.46 -16.18 7.54
CA HIS A 372 -24.05 -17.45 6.96
C HIS A 372 -24.13 -18.56 8.01
N THR A 373 -24.67 -19.72 7.61
CA THR A 373 -24.71 -20.93 8.47
C THR A 373 -23.58 -21.87 8.08
N PHE A 374 -22.74 -22.21 9.03
CA PHE A 374 -21.57 -23.04 8.81
C PHE A 374 -21.88 -24.52 9.06
N ASP A 375 -22.29 -25.24 8.02
CA ASP A 375 -22.71 -26.65 8.13
C ASP A 375 -21.55 -27.66 8.06
N GLU A 376 -20.35 -27.24 7.64
CA GLU A 376 -19.17 -28.10 7.51
C GLU A 376 -18.07 -27.68 8.50
N SER A 377 -17.41 -28.68 9.11
CA SER A 377 -16.26 -28.43 9.98
C SER A 377 -15.08 -27.91 9.15
N GLY A 378 -14.39 -26.89 9.61
CA GLY A 378 -13.30 -26.28 8.86
C GLY A 378 -12.83 -24.96 9.44
N THR A 379 -11.90 -24.34 8.74
CA THR A 379 -11.45 -22.97 9.01
C THR A 379 -11.85 -22.10 7.85
N TYR A 380 -12.61 -21.06 8.13
CA TYR A 380 -13.14 -20.13 7.16
C TYR A 380 -12.48 -18.77 7.39
N LEU A 381 -11.54 -18.45 6.51
CA LEU A 381 -10.80 -17.19 6.53
C LEU A 381 -11.56 -16.18 5.66
N TYR A 382 -11.80 -14.99 6.17
CA TYR A 382 -12.56 -13.98 5.46
C TYR A 382 -11.92 -12.60 5.58
N TYR A 383 -12.32 -11.69 4.70
CA TYR A 383 -11.82 -10.33 4.68
C TYR A 383 -12.87 -9.35 4.21
N CYS A 384 -12.59 -8.08 4.46
CA CYS A 384 -13.31 -6.97 3.87
C CYS A 384 -12.62 -6.56 2.57
N LYS A 385 -13.29 -6.67 1.42
CA LYS A 385 -12.75 -6.32 0.10
C LYS A 385 -12.03 -4.95 0.07
N PRO A 386 -12.63 -3.83 0.52
CA PRO A 386 -11.94 -2.53 0.48
C PRO A 386 -10.82 -2.37 1.51
N HIS A 387 -10.79 -3.18 2.58
CA HIS A 387 -9.90 -2.95 3.73
C HIS A 387 -9.01 -4.16 4.10
N LYS A 388 -8.91 -5.18 3.24
CA LYS A 388 -8.09 -6.38 3.47
C LYS A 388 -6.62 -6.03 3.71
N ALA A 389 -6.08 -5.13 2.89
CA ALA A 389 -4.71 -4.65 2.98
C ALA A 389 -4.48 -3.74 4.20
N LEU A 390 -5.55 -3.14 4.75
CA LEU A 390 -5.50 -2.34 5.98
C LEU A 390 -5.69 -3.22 7.23
N GLY A 391 -5.70 -4.55 7.10
CA GLY A 391 -5.84 -5.47 8.24
C GLY A 391 -7.28 -5.88 8.56
N MET A 392 -8.29 -5.50 7.78
CA MET A 392 -9.67 -5.93 8.04
C MET A 392 -9.91 -7.37 7.56
N LYS A 393 -9.42 -8.31 8.37
CA LYS A 393 -9.49 -9.76 8.17
C LYS A 393 -10.14 -10.43 9.37
N GLY A 394 -10.81 -11.55 9.16
CA GLY A 394 -11.37 -12.34 10.25
C GLY A 394 -11.37 -13.84 9.96
N ALA A 395 -11.68 -14.64 10.98
CA ALA A 395 -11.75 -16.10 10.86
C ALA A 395 -12.91 -16.71 11.66
N VAL A 396 -13.49 -17.78 11.11
CA VAL A 396 -14.44 -18.65 11.80
C VAL A 396 -13.89 -20.08 11.79
N VAL A 397 -13.69 -20.66 12.97
CA VAL A 397 -13.31 -22.06 13.14
C VAL A 397 -14.54 -22.88 13.52
N VAL A 398 -14.81 -23.95 12.80
CA VAL A 398 -16.02 -24.78 12.95
C VAL A 398 -15.60 -26.20 13.30
N GLU A 399 -16.07 -26.73 14.44
CA GLU A 399 -15.70 -28.06 14.96
C GLU A 399 -16.83 -29.10 14.95
#